data_AF-A0A2S9FXI9-F1
#
_entry.id   AF-A0A2S9FXI9-F1
#
_cell.length_a   1.000
_cell.length_b   1.000
_cell.length_c   1.000
_cell.angle_alpha   90.00
_cell.angle_beta   90.00
_cell.angle_gamma   90.00
#
_symmetry.space_group_name_H-M   'P 1'
#
loop_
_entity.id
_entity.type
_entity.pdbx_description
1 polymer ?
#
loop_
_entity_poly.entity_id
_entity_poly.type
_entity_poly.pdbx_seq_one_letter_code
_entity_poly.pdbx_strand_id
1 'polypeptide(L)'
;EWLRAGYPADPPRTGHSALVALTGPVSLSRKQKDCVTAQLDGEPVEITTIEVAITKVTHRLPTPSQTRDMVRSLQQRASRG
;
A
#
# COMPACT_ATOMS: atom_id res chain seq x y z
N GLU A 1 19.62 -7.32 -0.38
CA GLU A 1 20.35 -8.17 0.58
C GLU A 1 19.81 -8.19 2.04
N TRP A 2 18.50 -8.02 2.32
CA TRP A 2 17.95 -8.23 3.68
C TRP A 2 16.96 -9.41 3.73
N LEU A 3 16.12 -9.53 2.70
CA LEU A 3 15.11 -10.58 2.57
C LEU A 3 15.68 -12.02 2.54
N ARG A 4 16.86 -12.24 1.94
CA ARG A 4 17.48 -13.58 1.88
C ARG A 4 18.18 -13.99 3.18
N ALA A 5 18.60 -13.04 4.02
CA ALA A 5 19.24 -13.35 5.30
C ALA A 5 18.25 -13.91 6.34
N GLY A 6 16.96 -13.55 6.23
CA GLY A 6 15.89 -14.05 7.10
C GLY A 6 15.27 -15.39 6.69
N TYR A 7 15.61 -15.90 5.50
CA TYR A 7 15.13 -17.18 4.97
C TYR A 7 16.28 -18.03 4.41
N PRO A 8 17.18 -18.54 5.28
CA PRO A 8 18.35 -19.33 4.85
C PRO A 8 18.00 -20.76 4.39
N ALA A 9 16.80 -21.25 4.70
CA ALA A 9 16.26 -22.49 4.16
C ALA A 9 15.11 -22.14 3.21
N ASP A 10 15.06 -22.79 2.04
CA ASP A 10 14.04 -22.60 1.01
C ASP A 10 12.65 -22.33 1.62
N PRO A 11 11.92 -21.31 1.14
CA PRO A 11 10.62 -20.98 1.69
C PRO A 11 9.72 -22.23 1.63
N PRO A 12 9.07 -22.63 2.73
CA PRO A 12 8.29 -23.85 2.78
C PRO A 12 7.23 -23.83 1.68
N ARG A 13 7.19 -24.88 0.84
CA ARG A 13 6.26 -24.99 -0.31
C ARG A 13 4.78 -24.85 0.07
N THR A 14 4.44 -24.98 1.36
CA THR A 14 3.09 -24.82 1.91
C THR A 14 2.94 -23.62 2.86
N GLY A 15 4.01 -22.86 3.11
CA GLY A 15 3.97 -21.67 3.94
C GLY A 15 3.87 -20.42 3.09
N HIS A 16 2.66 -19.90 2.92
CA HIS A 16 2.45 -18.54 2.44
C HIS A 16 3.27 -17.59 3.33
N SER A 17 4.37 -17.07 2.75
CA SER A 17 5.46 -16.36 3.42
C SER A 17 4.96 -15.30 4.41
N ALA A 18 5.73 -15.02 5.48
CA ALA A 18 5.43 -13.92 6.40
C ALA A 18 5.23 -12.57 5.66
N LEU A 19 5.84 -12.42 4.49
CA LEU A 19 5.61 -11.29 3.57
C LEU A 19 4.16 -11.20 3.06
N VAL A 20 3.51 -12.34 2.79
CA VAL A 20 2.08 -12.39 2.42
C VAL A 20 1.21 -12.00 3.62
N ALA A 21 1.60 -12.39 4.83
CA ALA A 21 0.89 -11.98 6.06
C ALA A 21 1.02 -10.47 6.34
N LEU A 22 2.17 -9.87 6.00
CA LEU A 22 2.42 -8.43 6.12
C LEU A 22 1.76 -7.60 5.02
N THR A 23 1.52 -8.18 3.84
CA THR A 23 0.80 -7.48 2.77
C THR A 23 -0.67 -7.25 3.14
N GLY A 24 -1.14 -6.03 2.89
CA GLY A 24 -2.56 -5.70 2.97
C GLY A 24 -3.41 -6.43 1.92
N PRO A 25 -4.75 -6.35 2.02
CA PRO A 25 -5.64 -6.86 0.98
C PRO A 25 -5.29 -6.27 -0.38
N VAL A 26 -5.58 -6.99 -1.47
CA VAL A 26 -5.24 -6.57 -2.85
C VAL A 26 -5.80 -5.17 -3.20
N SER A 27 -6.92 -4.79 -2.59
CA SER A 27 -7.61 -3.52 -2.83
C SER A 27 -8.01 -2.85 -1.51
N LEU A 28 -8.02 -1.51 -1.51
CA LEU A 28 -8.57 -0.72 -0.42
C LEU A 28 -10.10 -0.62 -0.54
N SER A 29 -10.80 -0.70 0.60
CA SER A 29 -12.21 -0.36 0.67
C SER A 29 -12.44 1.13 0.40
N ARG A 30 -13.66 1.51 0.00
CA ARG A 30 -14.01 2.93 -0.26
C ARG A 30 -13.67 3.83 0.93
N LYS A 31 -14.08 3.43 2.14
CA LYS A 31 -13.79 4.16 3.38
C LYS A 31 -12.29 4.36 3.60
N GLN A 32 -11.47 3.34 3.31
CA GLN A 32 -10.01 3.46 3.42
C GLN A 32 -9.45 4.42 2.37
N LYS A 33 -9.94 4.39 1.12
CA LYS A 33 -9.52 5.35 0.09
C LYS A 33 -9.86 6.79 0.49
N ASP A 34 -11.04 7.01 1.07
CA ASP A 34 -11.47 8.32 1.56
C ASP A 34 -10.56 8.80 2.70
N CYS A 35 -10.24 7.93 3.67
CA CYS A 35 -9.30 8.25 4.75
C CYS A 35 -7.87 8.54 4.25
N VAL A 36 -7.36 7.73 3.30
CA VAL A 36 -6.05 7.96 2.70
C VAL A 36 -6.03 9.30 1.98
N THR A 37 -7.09 9.63 1.23
CA THR A 37 -7.15 10.91 0.52
C THR A 37 -7.22 12.09 1.48
N ALA A 38 -7.99 11.99 2.56
CA ALA A 38 -8.03 13.02 3.60
C ALA A 38 -6.67 13.24 4.30
N GLN A 39 -5.83 12.20 4.41
CA GLN A 39 -4.47 12.35 4.92
C GLN A 39 -3.50 12.99 3.93
N LEU A 40 -3.84 13.03 2.64
CA LEU A 40 -3.02 13.62 1.58
C LEU A 40 -3.46 15.05 1.23
N ASP A 41 -4.55 15.57 1.82
CA ASP A 41 -4.98 16.95 1.60
C ASP A 41 -3.92 17.92 2.14
N GLY A 42 -3.26 18.65 1.23
CA GLY A 42 -2.23 19.64 1.54
C GLY A 42 -0.78 19.17 1.35
N GLU A 43 -0.55 17.89 1.11
CA GLU A 43 0.79 17.33 0.87
C GLU A 43 1.04 17.10 -0.65
N PRO A 44 2.29 17.24 -1.13
CA PRO A 44 2.64 16.85 -2.49
C PRO A 44 2.37 15.35 -2.68
N VAL A 45 1.64 15.03 -3.76
CA VAL A 45 1.22 13.66 -4.08
C VAL A 45 2.39 12.88 -4.68
N GLU A 46 3.29 12.44 -3.81
CA GLU A 46 4.38 11.51 -4.14
C GLU A 46 3.99 10.07 -3.78
N ILE A 47 4.60 9.10 -4.49
CA ILE A 47 4.34 7.67 -4.28
C ILE A 47 4.62 7.27 -2.82
N THR A 48 5.72 7.74 -2.24
CA THR A 48 6.10 7.44 -0.86
C THR A 48 5.07 7.99 0.13
N THR A 49 4.54 9.20 -0.08
CA THR A 49 3.50 9.80 0.76
C THR A 49 2.21 8.98 0.70
N ILE A 50 1.82 8.50 -0.49
CA ILE A 50 0.67 7.60 -0.66
C ILE A 50 0.88 6.29 0.11
N GLU A 51 2.05 5.66 -0.02
CA GLU A 51 2.37 4.41 0.65
C GLU A 51 2.37 4.53 2.18
N VAL A 52 2.90 5.64 2.70
CA VAL A 52 2.84 5.96 4.13
C VAL A 52 1.39 6.13 4.60
N ALA A 53 0.57 6.87 3.86
CA ALA A 53 -0.84 7.06 4.19
C ALA A 53 -1.64 5.75 4.16
N ILE A 54 -1.40 4.89 3.16
CA ILE A 54 -1.99 3.54 3.09
C ILE A 54 -1.56 2.71 4.32
N THR A 55 -0.29 2.77 4.69
CA THR A 55 0.23 2.04 5.85
C THR A 55 -0.44 2.53 7.14
N LYS A 56 -0.59 3.84 7.32
CA LYS A 56 -1.28 4.43 8.49
C LYS A 56 -2.74 4.00 8.60
N VAL A 57 -3.45 3.93 7.47
CA VAL A 57 -4.88 3.57 7.43
C VAL A 57 -5.12 2.06 7.56
N THR A 58 -4.21 1.23 7.05
CA THR A 58 -4.39 -0.23 7.00
C THR A 58 -3.61 -0.99 8.05
N HIS A 59 -2.65 -0.34 8.71
CA HIS A 59 -1.65 -0.95 9.61
C HIS A 59 -0.88 -2.12 8.96
N ARG A 60 -0.77 -2.10 7.62
CA ARG A 60 -0.13 -3.14 6.81
C ARG A 60 0.69 -2.51 5.70
N LEU A 61 1.63 -3.28 5.15
CA LEU A 61 2.40 -2.80 4.01
C LEU A 61 1.49 -2.63 2.78
N PRO A 62 1.63 -1.51 2.06
CA PRO A 62 0.88 -1.27 0.85
C PRO A 62 1.31 -2.27 -0.22
N THR A 63 0.34 -2.73 -1.00
CA THR A 63 0.64 -3.50 -2.21
C THR A 63 0.76 -2.55 -3.40
N PRO A 64 1.57 -2.90 -4.43
CA PRO A 64 1.71 -2.06 -5.63
C PRO A 64 0.36 -1.76 -6.32
N SER A 65 -0.62 -2.67 -6.20
CA SER A 65 -1.96 -2.49 -6.74
C SER A 65 -2.73 -1.38 -6.03
N GLN A 66 -2.63 -1.30 -4.69
CA GLN A 66 -3.25 -0.23 -3.91
C GLN A 66 -2.63 1.13 -4.22
N THR A 67 -1.30 1.20 -4.32
CA THR A 67 -0.59 2.44 -4.69
C THR A 67 -1.02 2.94 -6.07
N ARG A 68 -1.03 2.06 -7.09
CA ARG A 68 -1.48 2.44 -8.45
C ARG A 68 -2.93 2.92 -8.50
N ASP A 69 -3.82 2.27 -7.76
CA ASP A 69 -5.23 2.63 -7.69
C ASP A 69 -5.45 3.99 -7.02
N MET A 70 -4.70 4.28 -5.95
CA MET A 70 -4.72 5.61 -5.30
C MET A 70 -4.15 6.69 -6.21
N VAL A 71 -3.01 6.47 -6.89
CA VAL A 71 -2.44 7.41 -7.87
C VAL A 71 -3.48 7.77 -8.93
N ARG A 72 -4.14 6.75 -9.52
CA ARG A 72 -5.19 6.97 -10.51
C ARG A 72 -6.36 7.78 -9.94
N SER A 73 -6.80 7.48 -8.72
CA SER A 73 -7.92 8.17 -8.07
C SER A 73 -7.60 9.64 -7.79
N LEU A 74 -6.37 9.94 -7.38
CA LEU A 74 -5.90 11.31 -7.11
C LEU A 74 -5.73 12.11 -8.41
N GLN A 75 -5.20 11.50 -9.48
CA GLN A 75 -5.13 12.13 -10.80
C GLN A 75 -6.52 12.49 -11.34
N GLN A 76 -7.49 11.58 -11.21
CA GLN A 76 -8.88 11.84 -11.63
C GLN A 76 -9.56 12.96 -10.83
N ARG A 77 -9.20 13.14 -9.56
CA ARG A 77 -9.67 14.27 -8.74
C ARG A 77 -9.03 15.59 -9.17
N ALA A 78 -7.72 15.58 -9.41
CA ALA A 78 -6.99 16.76 -9.88
C ALA A 78 -7.46 17.24 -11.26
N SER A 79 -7.89 16.34 -12.16
CA SER A 79 -8.47 16.73 -13.46
C SER A 79 -9.91 17.24 -13.40
N ARG A 80 -10.58 17.17 -12.24
CA ARG A 80 -11.98 17.57 -12.04
C ARG A 80 -12.16 18.82 -11.18
N GLY A 81 -11.10 19.30 -10.53
CA GLY A 81 -11.06 20.55 -9.77
C GLY A 81 -10.42 21.65 -10.60
#